data_AF-A0A537XHF4-F1
#
_entry.id   AF-A0A537XHF4-F1
#
_cell.length_a   1.000
_cell.length_b   1.000
_cell.length_c   1.000
_cell.angle_alpha   90.00
_cell.angle_beta   90.00
_cell.angle_gamma   90.00
#
_symmetry.space_group_name_H-M   'P 1'
#
loop_
_entity.id
_entity.type
_entity.pdbx_description
1 polymer ?
#
loop_
_entity_poly.entity_id
_entity_poly.type
_entity_poly.pdbx_seq_one_letter_code
_entity_poly.pdbx_strand_id
1 'polypeptide(L)' 'MARVQPELGMEAVVEELGERQSAVIVGIEDGGRRLVVACGGERRTFTLRALTGKHVEESHFYWGPRLRLGVGRPDHH' A
#
# COMPACT_ATOMS: atom_id res chain seq x y z
N MET A 1 -2.69 -16.79 8.91
CA MET A 1 -2.64 -16.00 7.66
C MET A 1 -1.22 -15.44 7.54
N ALA A 2 -0.46 -15.84 6.52
CA ALA A 2 0.89 -15.33 6.31
C ALA A 2 0.81 -13.83 6.00
N ARG A 3 1.54 -13.01 6.76
CA ARG A 3 1.64 -11.58 6.49
C ARG A 3 2.44 -11.42 5.21
N VAL A 4 1.83 -10.89 4.17
CA VAL A 4 2.54 -10.56 2.92
C VAL A 4 3.63 -9.55 3.28
N GLN A 5 4.89 -9.94 3.05
CA GLN A 5 6.01 -9.04 3.26
C GLN A 5 6.10 -8.12 2.03
N PRO A 6 6.17 -6.79 2.22
CA PRO A 6 6.34 -5.87 1.11
C PRO A 6 7.73 -6.03 0.50
N GLU A 7 7.80 -5.94 -0.83
CA GLU A 7 9.04 -6.01 -1.60
C GLU A 7 9.13 -4.83 -2.57
N LEU A 8 10.34 -4.35 -2.87
CA LEU A 8 10.53 -3.30 -3.86
C LEU A 8 10.06 -3.79 -5.23
N GLY A 9 9.33 -2.95 -5.95
CA GLY A 9 8.71 -3.30 -7.23
C GLY A 9 7.42 -4.11 -7.11
N MET A 10 6.98 -4.45 -5.89
CA MET A 10 5.73 -5.17 -5.69
C MET A 10 4.52 -4.31 -6.09
N GLU A 11 3.57 -4.92 -6.80
CA GLU A 11 2.28 -4.30 -7.09
C GLU A 11 1.42 -4.18 -5.83
N ALA A 12 0.79 -3.03 -5.72
CA ALA A 12 -0.12 -2.68 -4.64
C ALA A 12 -1.32 -1.91 -5.19
N VAL A 13 -2.36 -1.81 -4.37
CA VAL A 13 -3.55 -1.02 -4.69
C VAL A 13 -3.75 -0.01 -3.58
N VAL A 14 -3.89 1.26 -3.96
CA VAL A 14 -4.35 2.33 -3.07
C VAL A 14 -5.88 2.37 -3.16
N GLU A 15 -6.55 2.09 -2.05
CA GLU A 15 -8.01 2.19 -1.91
C GLU A 15 -8.37 3.47 -1.15
N GLU A 16 -9.10 4.36 -1.82
CA GLU A 16 -9.73 5.55 -1.27
C GLU A 16 -11.26 5.42 -1.43
N LEU A 17 -12.06 6.25 -0.77
CA LEU A 17 -13.53 6.15 -0.72
C LEU A 17 -14.18 6.05 -2.11
N GLY A 18 -14.42 4.82 -2.59
CA GLY A 18 -15.00 4.53 -3.90
C GLY A 18 -14.00 4.42 -5.05
N GLU A 19 -12.71 4.65 -4.80
CA GLU A 19 -11.66 4.66 -5.82
C GLU A 19 -10.57 3.64 -5.51
N ARG A 20 -10.06 3.00 -6.57
CA ARG A 20 -8.94 2.07 -6.50
C ARG A 20 -7.92 2.45 -7.54
N GLN A 21 -6.70 2.68 -7.11
CA GLN A 21 -5.59 3.03 -7.99
C GLN A 21 -4.49 1.99 -7.87
N SER A 22 -3.93 1.62 -9.01
CA SER A 22 -2.76 0.74 -9.06
C SER A 22 -1.53 1.52 -8.61
N ALA A 23 -0.71 0.87 -7.80
CA ALA A 23 0.51 1.45 -7.25
C ALA A 23 1.64 0.43 -7.24
N VAL A 24 2.87 0.91 -7.17
CA VAL A 24 4.06 0.07 -7.06
C VAL A 24 4.87 0.50 -5.84
N ILE A 25 5.35 -0.46 -5.05
CA ILE A 25 6.24 -0.16 -3.93
C ILE A 25 7.60 0.28 -4.48
N VAL A 26 7.97 1.53 -4.20
CA VAL A 26 9.23 2.14 -4.64
C VAL A 26 10.18 2.40 -3.47
N GLY A 27 9.73 2.23 -2.23
CA GLY A 27 10.55 2.36 -1.03
C GLY A 27 9.99 1.54 0.12
N ILE A 28 10.89 0.98 0.91
CA ILE A 28 10.57 0.21 2.13
C ILE A 28 11.45 0.73 3.24
N GLU A 29 10.83 1.16 4.32
CA GLU A 29 11.47 1.73 5.50
C GLU A 29 10.96 1.02 6.77
N ASP A 30 11.70 1.17 7.87
CA ASP A 30 11.33 0.65 9.20
C ASP A 30 10.95 -0.84 9.19
N GLY A 31 11.72 -1.66 8.46
CA GLY A 31 11.50 -3.11 8.37
C GLY A 31 10.15 -3.51 7.74
N GLY A 32 9.61 -2.71 6.83
CA GLY A 32 8.32 -2.97 6.16
C GLY A 32 7.12 -2.31 6.84
N ARG A 33 7.35 -1.54 7.90
CA ARG A 33 6.29 -0.73 8.53
C ARG A 33 5.96 0.51 7.72
N ARG A 34 6.92 1.13 7.05
CA ARG A 34 6.68 2.32 6.24
C ARG A 34 6.99 2.01 4.79
N LEU A 35 6.04 2.29 3.91
CA LEU A 35 6.10 1.98 2.48
C LEU A 35 5.90 3.25 1.67
N VAL A 36 6.79 3.48 0.72
CA VAL A 36 6.64 4.52 -0.29
C VAL A 36 6.16 3.86 -1.56
N VAL A 37 5.05 4.35 -2.11
CA VAL A 37 4.45 3.81 -3.32
C VAL A 37 4.33 4.89 -4.39
N ALA A 38 4.53 4.50 -5.65
CA ALA A 38 4.24 5.33 -6.80
C ALA A 38 2.82 5.00 -7.29
N CYS A 39 1.93 6.00 -7.29
CA CYS A 39 0.52 5.88 -7.67
C CYS A 39 0.15 7.07 -8.57
N GLY A 40 -0.30 6.82 -9.80
CA GLY A 40 -0.70 7.91 -10.71
C GLY A 40 0.40 8.92 -11.05
N GLY A 41 1.69 8.54 -10.92
CA GLY A 41 2.83 9.45 -11.11
C GLY A 41 3.24 10.23 -9.86
N GLU A 42 2.50 10.11 -8.75
CA GLU A 42 2.83 10.71 -7.46
C GLU A 42 3.44 9.68 -6.51
N ARG A 43 4.28 10.15 -5.58
CA ARG A 43 4.81 9.32 -4.49
C ARG A 43 3.99 9.55 -3.22
N ARG A 44 3.48 8.47 -2.64
CA ARG A 44 2.67 8.49 -1.42
C ARG A 44 3.28 7.57 -0.38
N THR A 45 3.19 7.94 0.89
CA THR A 45 3.79 7.18 1.98
C THR A 45 2.71 6.59 2.88
N PHE A 46 2.83 5.29 3.13
CA PHE A 46 1.89 4.52 3.94
C PHE A 46 2.59 3.87 5.11
N THR A 47 2.01 4.03 6.30
CA THR A 47 2.53 3.46 7.54
C THR A 47 1.60 2.37 8.06
N LEU A 48 2.20 1.26 8.46
CA LEU A 48 1.53 0.08 8.99
C LEU A 48 1.02 0.35 10.40
N ARG A 49 -0.30 0.43 10.54
CA ARG A 49 -0.94 0.59 11.84
C ARG A 49 -0.96 -0.75 12.59
N ALA A 50 -0.30 -0.79 13.74
CA ALA A 50 -0.22 -1.99 14.58
C ALA A 50 -1.60 -2.55 14.98
N LEU A 51 -2.55 -1.67 15.29
CA LEU A 51 -3.89 -2.05 15.75
C LEU A 51 -4.76 -2.70 14.67
N THR A 52 -4.60 -2.32 13.40
CA THR A 52 -5.44 -2.79 12.30
C THR A 52 -4.71 -3.73 11.36
N GLY A 53 -3.38 -3.78 11.43
CA GLY A 53 -2.53 -4.48 10.47
C GLY A 53 -2.58 -3.91 9.06
N LYS A 54 -3.09 -2.68 8.88
CA LYS A 54 -3.27 -2.04 7.57
C LYS A 54 -2.28 -0.91 7.38
N HIS A 55 -1.78 -0.76 6.16
CA HIS A 55 -0.98 0.40 5.73
C HIS A 55 -1.93 1.56 5.41
N VAL A 56 -1.78 2.67 6.12
CA VAL A 56 -2.59 3.89 5.98
C VAL A 56 -1.70 5.04 5.57
N GLU A 57 -2.18 5.88 4.66
CA GLU A 57 -1.44 7.05 4.20
C GLU A 57 -1.12 7.99 5.37
N GLU A 58 0.14 8.44 5.47
CA GLU A 58 0.58 9.30 6.57
C GLU A 58 -0.12 10.67 6.56
N SER A 59 -0.48 11.18 5.39
CA SER A 59 -1.14 12.48 5.26
C SER A 59 -2.59 12.49 5.78
N HIS A 60 -3.24 11.33 5.95
CA HIS A 60 -4.66 11.23 6.26
C HIS A 60 -4.94 10.29 7.45
N PHE A 61 -4.86 10.85 8.66
CA PHE A 61 -4.85 10.09 9.93
C PHE A 61 -6.16 9.38 10.32
N TYR A 62 -7.33 9.78 9.80
CA TYR A 62 -8.64 9.28 10.28
C TYR A 62 -9.41 8.45 9.26
N TRP A 63 -9.41 8.86 7.98
CA TRP A 63 -10.17 8.21 6.90
C TRP A 63 -9.36 8.14 5.59
N GLY A 64 -8.04 8.01 5.73
CA GLY A 64 -7.12 8.09 4.61
C GLY A 64 -7.10 6.89 3.68
N PRO A 65 -6.48 7.06 2.50
CA PRO A 65 -6.17 5.99 1.59
C PRO A 65 -5.50 4.81 2.31
N ARG A 66 -5.87 3.61 1.89
CA ARG A 66 -5.32 2.36 2.41
C ARG A 66 -4.52 1.67 1.33
N LEU A 67 -3.35 1.16 1.70
CA LEU A 67 -2.54 0.36 0.79
C LEU A 67 -2.80 -1.12 1.03
N ARG A 68 -3.09 -1.83 -0.07
CA ARG A 68 -3.18 -3.29 -0.10
C ARG A 68 -2.03 -3.86 -0.93
N LEU A 69 -1.25 -4.72 -0.29
CA LEU A 69 -0.16 -5.45 -0.93
C LEU A 69 -0.70 -6.67 -1.68
N GLY A 70 -0.17 -6.95 -2.87
CA GLY A 70 -0.36 -8.25 -3.52
C GLY A 70 -1.71 -8.47 -4.20
N VAL A 71 -2.35 -7.43 -4.73
CA VAL A 71 -3.49 -7.56 -5.64
C VAL A 71 -3.01 -7.38 -7.08
N GLY A 72 -2.16 -8.32 -7.50
CA GLY A 72 -1.45 -8.34 -8.79
C GLY A 72 -1.15 -9.77 -9.23
N ARG A 73 -2.12 -10.68 -9.11
CA ARG A 73 -2.35 -11.60 -10.22
C ARG A 73 -3.56 -11.05 -10.94
N PRO A 74 -3.43 -10.47 -12.15
CA PRO A 74 -4.57 -10.49 -13.05
C PRO A 74 -4.94 -11.96 -13.19
N ASP A 75 -6.13 -12.32 -12.75
CA ASP A 75 -6.73 -13.62 -13.08
C ASP A 75 -6.83 -13.64 -14.61
N HIS A 76 -5.93 -14.35 -15.26
CA HIS A 76 -5.96 -14.54 -16.70
C HIS A 76 -6.87 -15.76 -16.93
N HIS A 77 -8.16 -15.51 -17.16
CA HIS A 77 -9.13 -16.51 -17.56
C HIS A 77 -9.88 -16.05 -18.83
#